data_AF-A0A6N2CGD0-F1
#
_entry.id   AF-A0A6N2CGD0-F1
#
_cell.length_a   1.000
_cell.length_b   1.000
_cell.length_c   1.000
_cell.angle_alpha   90.00
_cell.angle_beta   90.00
_cell.angle_gamma   90.00
#
_symmetry.space_group_name_H-M   'P 1'
#
loop_
_entity.id
_entity.type
_entity.pdbx_description
1 polymer ?
#
loop_
_entity_poly.entity_id
_entity_poly.type
_entity_poly.pdbx_seq_one_letter_code
_entity_poly.pdbx_strand_id
1 'polypeptide(L)'
;TDEFPMAEGFAENVEFFNLTYEAPRPVAHHRAFQAIAPLLWLKAGAQGERIDAPTEGFAVADRYGVLFDLDCSAPFIEALEQLPDAHMAFIVTDDDRGFQSVCRELPARIEGVRLYESYLKNFMINVGRD
;
A
#
# COMPACT_ATOMS: atom_id res chain seq x y z
N THR A 1 6.45 35.76 -26.09
CA THR A 1 7.53 34.89 -25.62
C THR A 1 6.87 33.84 -24.78
N ASP A 2 6.91 32.59 -25.23
CA ASP A 2 6.23 31.47 -24.58
C ASP A 2 6.91 31.19 -23.23
N GLU A 3 6.12 31.15 -22.16
CA GLU A 3 6.60 31.21 -20.77
C GLU A 3 7.04 29.83 -20.24
N PHE A 4 6.92 28.78 -21.06
CA PHE A 4 7.31 27.41 -20.72
C PHE A 4 8.03 26.73 -21.89
N PRO A 5 9.36 26.86 -21.99
CA PRO A 5 10.12 26.02 -22.92
C PRO A 5 9.93 24.55 -22.54
N MET A 6 9.22 23.79 -23.37
CA MET A 6 8.92 22.35 -23.19
C MET A 6 10.16 21.43 -23.21
N ALA A 7 11.35 21.99 -23.05
CA ALA A 7 12.64 21.30 -23.05
C ALA A 7 13.07 20.86 -21.64
N GLU A 8 12.51 21.46 -20.58
CA GLU A 8 12.68 21.01 -19.21
C GLU A 8 11.49 20.14 -18.84
N GLY A 9 11.68 18.82 -18.81
CA GLY A 9 10.67 17.89 -18.32
C GLY A 9 10.31 18.22 -16.86
N PHE A 10 9.03 18.05 -16.49
CA PHE A 10 8.58 18.27 -15.12
C PHE A 10 9.33 17.34 -14.15
N ALA A 11 9.53 17.79 -12.91
CA ALA A 11 9.95 16.93 -11.80
C ALA A 11 8.81 15.98 -11.42
N GLU A 12 8.48 15.07 -12.32
CA GLU A 12 7.39 14.12 -12.22
C GLU A 12 7.98 12.72 -12.05
N ASN A 13 7.55 12.02 -11.00
CA ASN A 13 7.95 10.64 -10.76
C ASN A 13 7.31 9.75 -11.83
N VAL A 14 8.09 9.34 -12.84
CA VAL A 14 7.65 8.36 -13.84
C VAL A 14 8.26 7.00 -13.49
N GLU A 15 7.44 6.10 -12.95
CA GLU A 15 7.80 4.69 -12.79
C GLU A 15 7.13 3.84 -13.87
N PHE A 16 7.94 3.03 -14.56
CA PHE A 16 7.48 2.07 -15.56
C PHE A 16 7.24 0.73 -14.88
N PHE A 17 5.99 0.24 -14.93
CA PHE A 17 5.62 -1.06 -14.36
C PHE A 17 5.56 -2.12 -15.46
N ASN A 18 6.41 -3.14 -15.36
CA ASN A 18 6.29 -4.35 -16.18
C ASN A 18 5.38 -5.35 -15.46
N LEU A 19 4.20 -5.61 -16.02
CA LEU A 19 3.40 -6.77 -15.64
C LEU A 19 4.03 -8.03 -16.25
N THR A 20 4.77 -8.79 -15.45
CA THR A 20 5.27 -10.12 -15.83
C THR A 20 4.41 -11.23 -15.20
N TYR A 21 4.19 -12.28 -15.98
CA TYR A 21 3.53 -13.52 -15.54
C TYR A 21 4.60 -14.40 -14.87
N GLU A 22 4.55 -14.57 -13.55
CA GLU A 22 5.58 -15.29 -12.77
C GLU A 22 5.10 -16.67 -12.28
N ALA A 23 5.96 -17.69 -12.44
CA ALA A 23 5.68 -19.09 -12.11
C ALA A 23 5.70 -19.40 -10.59
N PRO A 24 4.96 -20.44 -10.11
CA PRO A 24 4.69 -20.62 -8.69
C PRO A 24 5.86 -21.29 -7.94
N ARG A 25 6.34 -20.63 -6.89
CA ARG A 25 7.29 -21.14 -5.86
C ARG A 25 6.90 -20.55 -4.49
N PRO A 26 7.39 -21.08 -3.35
CA PRO A 26 6.84 -20.79 -2.00
C PRO A 26 7.02 -19.35 -1.47
N VAL A 27 7.38 -18.40 -2.31
CA VAL A 27 7.54 -16.95 -2.04
C VAL A 27 6.18 -16.21 -2.07
N ALA A 28 5.10 -16.94 -1.82
CA ALA A 28 3.72 -16.56 -2.15
C ALA A 28 3.27 -15.21 -1.57
N HIS A 29 3.45 -15.02 -0.26
CA HIS A 29 2.97 -13.83 0.44
C HIS A 29 3.71 -12.55 0.04
N HIS A 30 5.03 -12.63 -0.05
CA HIS A 30 5.87 -11.48 -0.40
C HIS A 30 5.64 -11.03 -1.85
N ARG A 31 5.50 -11.99 -2.79
CA ARG A 31 5.19 -11.68 -4.20
C ARG A 31 3.81 -11.08 -4.40
N ALA A 32 2.79 -11.60 -3.70
CA ALA A 32 1.43 -11.10 -3.87
C ALA A 32 1.30 -9.64 -3.44
N PHE A 33 1.98 -9.26 -2.35
CA PHE A 33 2.04 -7.86 -1.93
C PHE A 33 2.83 -6.99 -2.91
N GLN A 34 4.00 -7.46 -3.38
CA GLN A 34 4.80 -6.74 -4.38
C GLN A 34 4.00 -6.40 -5.65
N ALA A 35 3.11 -7.30 -6.09
CA ALA A 35 2.27 -7.07 -7.26
C ALA A 35 1.26 -5.91 -7.09
N ILE A 36 0.80 -5.65 -5.86
CA ILE A 36 -0.17 -4.58 -5.58
C ILE A 36 0.46 -3.33 -4.99
N ALA A 37 1.70 -3.40 -4.47
CA ALA A 37 2.42 -2.28 -3.86
C ALA A 37 2.42 -1.00 -4.73
N PRO A 38 2.64 -1.08 -6.06
CA PRO A 38 2.48 0.07 -6.95
C PRO A 38 1.11 0.74 -6.89
N LEU A 39 0.04 -0.06 -6.82
CA LEU A 39 -1.34 0.45 -6.80
C LEU A 39 -1.65 1.16 -5.47
N LEU A 40 -1.11 0.67 -4.36
CA LEU A 40 -1.24 1.31 -3.06
C LEU A 40 -0.56 2.68 -3.05
N TRP A 41 0.67 2.75 -3.57
CA TRP A 41 1.44 3.99 -3.68
C TRP A 41 0.80 4.99 -4.64
N LEU A 42 0.30 4.53 -5.80
CA LEU A 42 -0.46 5.35 -6.74
C LEU A 42 -1.72 5.92 -6.08
N LYS A 43 -2.47 5.10 -5.34
CA LYS A 43 -3.68 5.56 -4.62
C LYS A 43 -3.34 6.56 -3.50
N ALA A 44 -2.16 6.45 -2.90
CA ALA A 44 -1.62 7.41 -1.92
C ALA A 44 -0.94 8.64 -2.56
N GLY A 45 -1.07 8.83 -3.88
CA GLY A 45 -0.63 10.03 -4.58
C GLY A 45 0.74 9.95 -5.25
N ALA A 46 1.37 8.77 -5.33
CA ALA A 46 2.57 8.50 -6.13
C ALA A 46 3.78 9.41 -5.82
N GLN A 47 3.98 9.71 -4.53
CA GLN A 47 5.04 10.58 -4.06
C GLN A 47 5.73 9.98 -2.83
N GLY A 48 7.05 10.16 -2.74
CA GLY A 48 7.86 9.62 -1.66
C GLY A 48 8.12 8.13 -1.80
N GLU A 49 8.55 7.51 -0.70
CA GLU A 49 8.94 6.10 -0.67
C GLU A 49 7.74 5.16 -0.90
N ARG A 50 8.02 4.00 -1.52
CA ARG A 50 7.03 2.93 -1.72
C ARG A 50 7.32 1.77 -0.77
N ILE A 51 6.27 1.30 -0.10
CA ILE A 51 6.31 0.05 0.67
C ILE A 51 6.23 -1.12 -0.31
N ASP A 52 7.38 -1.75 -0.59
CA ASP A 52 7.50 -2.87 -1.54
C ASP A 52 7.28 -4.25 -0.94
N ALA A 53 7.34 -4.37 0.39
CA ALA A 53 7.35 -5.65 1.08
C ALA A 53 6.44 -5.64 2.32
N PRO A 54 5.77 -6.76 2.61
CA PRO A 54 5.09 -6.94 3.87
C PRO A 54 6.10 -7.07 5.02
N THR A 55 5.71 -6.57 6.18
CA THR A 55 6.41 -6.74 7.47
C THR A 55 5.54 -7.55 8.44
N GLU A 56 6.09 -7.96 9.58
CA GLU A 56 5.32 -8.73 10.57
C GLU A 56 4.20 -7.93 11.25
N GLY A 57 4.28 -6.59 11.27
CA GLY A 57 3.32 -5.74 11.97
C GLY A 57 2.72 -4.66 11.06
N PHE A 58 3.49 -3.62 10.80
CA PHE A 58 3.11 -2.55 9.89
C PHE A 58 4.33 -1.94 9.19
N ALA A 59 4.07 -1.17 8.15
CA ALA A 59 5.05 -0.30 7.50
C ALA A 59 4.42 1.07 7.25
N VAL A 60 5.20 2.13 7.35
CA VAL A 60 4.81 3.51 7.04
C VAL A 60 5.76 4.09 6.01
N ALA A 61 5.22 4.87 5.08
CA ALA A 61 5.92 5.74 4.15
C ALA A 61 5.40 7.17 4.34
N ASP A 62 5.96 8.14 3.63
CA ASP A 62 5.68 9.57 3.82
C ASP A 62 4.17 9.93 3.82
N ARG A 63 3.39 9.22 2.99
CA ARG A 63 1.99 9.56 2.68
C ARG A 63 0.98 8.51 3.08
N TYR A 64 1.43 7.31 3.41
CA TYR A 64 0.54 6.22 3.75
C TYR A 64 1.21 5.16 4.61
N GLY A 65 0.39 4.28 5.19
CA GLY A 65 0.88 3.10 5.88
C GLY A 65 0.11 1.85 5.50
N VAL A 66 0.70 0.69 5.77
CA VAL A 66 0.06 -0.62 5.62
C VAL A 66 0.15 -1.37 6.95
N LEU A 67 -1.00 -1.75 7.49
CA LEU A 67 -1.14 -2.59 8.68
C LEU A 67 -1.34 -4.04 8.26
N PHE A 68 -0.38 -4.90 8.59
CA PHE A 68 -0.40 -6.34 8.27
C PHE A 68 -0.91 -7.19 9.44
N ASP A 69 -0.75 -6.70 10.68
CA ASP A 69 -1.22 -7.34 11.91
C ASP A 69 -2.05 -6.34 12.73
N LEU A 70 -3.31 -6.68 13.01
CA LEU A 70 -4.22 -5.84 13.79
C LEU A 70 -3.74 -5.62 15.23
N ASP A 71 -2.96 -6.53 15.80
CA ASP A 71 -2.39 -6.38 17.14
C ASP A 71 -1.36 -5.24 17.20
N CYS A 72 -0.83 -4.82 16.04
CA CYS A 72 0.08 -3.68 15.90
C CYS A 72 -0.64 -2.36 15.57
N SER A 73 -1.97 -2.30 15.65
CA SER A 73 -2.77 -1.12 15.28
C SER A 73 -2.43 0.15 16.08
N ALA A 74 -2.25 0.03 17.40
CA ALA A 74 -1.89 1.18 18.23
C ALA A 74 -0.55 1.83 17.83
N PRO A 75 0.60 1.10 17.78
CA PRO A 75 1.87 1.70 17.34
C PRO A 75 1.86 2.12 15.87
N PHE A 76 1.04 1.48 15.03
CA PHE A 76 0.82 1.92 13.64
C PHE A 76 0.16 3.30 13.56
N ILE A 77 -0.89 3.52 14.35
CA ILE A 77 -1.60 4.81 14.42
C ILE A 77 -0.66 5.89 14.95
N GLU A 78 0.09 5.61 16.01
CA GLU A 78 1.10 6.54 16.55
C GLU A 78 2.14 6.91 15.49
N ALA A 79 2.61 5.95 14.68
CA ALA A 79 3.55 6.21 13.59
C ALA A 79 2.94 7.11 12.49
N LEU A 80 1.68 6.88 12.11
CA LEU A 80 0.98 7.73 11.15
C LEU A 80 0.74 9.14 11.68
N GLU A 81 0.53 9.30 12.99
CA GLU A 81 0.35 10.61 13.60
C GLU A 81 1.58 11.51 13.47
N GLN A 82 2.78 10.93 13.51
CA GLN A 82 4.05 11.65 13.31
C GLN A 82 4.29 12.10 11.86
N LEU A 83 3.49 11.60 10.91
CA LEU A 83 3.61 11.90 9.50
C LEU A 83 2.55 12.95 9.09
N PRO A 84 2.95 14.21 8.83
CA PRO A 84 2.01 15.27 8.52
C PRO A 84 1.33 15.09 7.16
N ASP A 85 2.04 14.52 6.18
CA ASP A 85 1.55 14.30 4.81
C ASP A 85 0.84 12.95 4.64
N ALA A 86 0.83 12.12 5.69
CA ALA A 86 0.06 10.89 5.69
C ALA A 86 -1.43 11.19 5.65
N HIS A 87 -2.11 10.53 4.70
CA HIS A 87 -3.55 10.68 4.48
C HIS A 87 -4.24 9.34 4.17
N MET A 88 -3.52 8.22 4.17
CA MET A 88 -4.09 6.90 3.84
C MET A 88 -3.50 5.77 4.69
N ALA A 89 -4.36 4.85 5.12
CA ALA A 89 -3.96 3.63 5.82
C ALA A 89 -4.60 2.41 5.16
N PHE A 90 -3.78 1.51 4.64
CA PHE A 90 -4.24 0.22 4.13
C PHE A 90 -4.23 -0.82 5.23
N ILE A 91 -5.37 -1.45 5.51
CA ILE A 91 -5.53 -2.40 6.61
C ILE A 91 -5.77 -3.77 6.02
N VAL A 92 -4.79 -4.66 6.17
CA VAL A 92 -4.85 -6.04 5.68
C VAL A 92 -5.59 -6.89 6.69
N THR A 93 -6.84 -7.26 6.38
CA THR A 93 -7.65 -8.12 7.26
C THR A 93 -8.89 -8.69 6.55
N ASP A 94 -9.22 -9.94 6.88
CA ASP A 94 -10.51 -10.56 6.53
C ASP A 94 -11.58 -10.35 7.64
N ASP A 95 -11.27 -9.69 8.76
CA ASP A 95 -12.23 -9.39 9.84
C ASP A 95 -12.83 -7.98 9.72
N ASP A 96 -14.15 -7.91 9.53
CA ASP A 96 -14.89 -6.65 9.44
C ASP A 96 -14.80 -5.84 10.75
N ARG A 97 -14.83 -6.53 11.90
CA ARG A 97 -14.85 -5.87 13.20
C ARG A 97 -13.48 -5.26 13.51
N GLY A 98 -12.41 -6.00 13.25
CA GLY A 98 -11.04 -5.54 13.32
C GLY A 98 -10.82 -4.30 12.45
N PHE A 99 -11.22 -4.35 11.17
CA PHE A 99 -11.14 -3.20 10.28
C PHE A 99 -11.88 -1.97 10.84
N GLN A 100 -13.13 -2.15 11.29
CA GLN A 100 -13.92 -1.05 11.85
C GLN A 100 -13.35 -0.49 13.15
N SER A 101 -12.70 -1.32 13.98
CA SER A 101 -12.03 -0.87 15.20
C SER A 101 -10.88 0.07 14.84
N VAL A 102 -9.98 -0.35 13.95
CA VAL A 102 -8.84 0.46 13.52
C VAL A 102 -9.31 1.78 12.91
N CYS A 103 -10.32 1.74 12.01
CA CYS A 103 -10.84 2.95 11.37
C CYS A 103 -11.43 3.99 12.35
N ARG A 104 -11.91 3.59 13.53
CA ARG A 104 -12.40 4.53 14.54
C ARG A 104 -11.29 5.26 15.27
N GLU A 105 -10.12 4.66 15.34
CA GLU A 105 -8.95 5.18 16.05
C GLU A 105 -8.01 5.94 15.11
N LEU A 106 -8.18 5.79 13.79
CA LEU A 106 -7.43 6.56 12.81
C LEU A 106 -7.64 8.08 12.99
N PRO A 107 -6.57 8.89 12.83
CA PRO A 107 -6.71 10.33 12.80
C PRO A 107 -7.66 10.76 11.68
N ALA A 108 -8.46 11.81 11.89
CA ALA A 108 -9.49 12.23 10.94
C ALA A 108 -9.00 12.56 9.52
N ARG A 109 -7.69 12.83 9.36
CA ARG A 109 -7.04 13.09 8.06
C ARG A 109 -6.70 11.82 7.28
N ILE A 110 -6.73 10.65 7.93
CA ILE A 110 -6.31 9.38 7.36
C ILE A 110 -7.54 8.61 6.86
N GLU A 111 -7.58 8.33 5.56
CA GLU A 111 -8.56 7.42 4.97
C GLU A 111 -8.15 5.96 5.21
N GLY A 112 -8.99 5.20 5.92
CA GLY A 112 -8.82 3.76 6.09
C GLY A 112 -9.35 2.97 4.90
N VAL A 113 -8.50 2.16 4.27
CA VAL A 113 -8.83 1.31 3.11
C VAL A 113 -8.55 -0.15 3.46
N ARG A 114 -9.54 -1.02 3.28
CA ARG A 114 -9.36 -2.45 3.56
C ARG A 114 -8.71 -3.19 2.40
N LEU A 115 -7.75 -4.05 2.73
CA LEU A 115 -7.20 -5.07 1.85
C LEU A 115 -7.56 -6.45 2.43
N TYR A 116 -8.19 -7.31 1.65
CA TYR A 116 -8.55 -8.64 2.12
C TYR A 116 -7.35 -9.58 2.03
N GLU A 117 -6.96 -10.17 3.16
CA GLU A 117 -5.88 -11.16 3.21
C GLU A 117 -6.12 -12.33 2.25
N SER A 118 -7.37 -12.80 2.22
CA SER A 118 -7.82 -13.85 1.32
C SER A 118 -7.52 -13.51 -0.15
N TYR A 119 -7.64 -12.26 -0.57
CA TYR A 119 -7.35 -11.85 -1.95
C TYR A 119 -5.85 -11.74 -2.22
N LEU A 120 -5.05 -11.31 -1.24
CA LEU A 120 -3.59 -11.35 -1.35
C LEU A 120 -3.09 -12.81 -1.45
N LYS A 121 -3.70 -13.72 -0.69
CA LYS A 121 -3.42 -15.17 -0.77
C LYS A 121 -3.93 -15.78 -2.09
N ASN A 122 -5.10 -15.35 -2.59
CA ASN A 122 -5.78 -15.95 -3.76
C ASN A 122 -5.43 -15.32 -5.11
N PHE A 123 -4.79 -14.15 -5.17
CA PHE A 123 -4.30 -13.56 -6.42
C PHE A 123 -3.40 -14.55 -7.19
N MET A 124 -2.83 -15.53 -6.49
CA MET A 124 -2.07 -16.64 -7.07
C MET A 124 -2.92 -17.69 -7.82
N ILE A 125 -4.17 -17.94 -7.42
CA ILE A 125 -4.96 -19.06 -7.93
C ILE A 125 -5.48 -18.77 -9.35
N ASN A 126 -5.81 -17.51 -9.66
CA ASN A 126 -6.32 -17.12 -10.98
C ASN A 126 -5.23 -16.81 -12.02
N VAL A 127 -3.95 -17.00 -11.67
CA VAL A 127 -2.80 -16.87 -12.61
C VAL A 127 -2.38 -18.25 -13.16
N GLY A 128 -3.12 -19.32 -12.84
CA GLY A 128 -2.85 -20.66 -13.34
C GLY A 128 -4.12 -21.50 -13.44
N ARG A 129 -4.83 -21.38 -14.55
CA ARG A 129 -5.72 -22.45 -15.04
C ARG A 129 -5.89 -22.37 -16.55
N ASP A 130 -4.94 -22.98 -17.25
CA ASP A 130 -5.22 -23.79 -18.45
C ASP A 130 -5.14 -25.27 -18.01
#